data_AF-A0DB84-F1
#
_entry.id   AF-A0DB84-F1
#
_cell.length_a   1.000
_cell.length_b   1.000
_cell.length_c   1.000
_cell.angle_alpha   90.00
_cell.angle_beta   90.00
_cell.angle_gamma   90.00
#
_symmetry.space_group_name_H-M   'P 1'
#
loop_
_entity.id
_entity.type
_entity.pdbx_description
1 polymer ?
#
loop_
_entity_poly.entity_id
_entity_poly.type
_entity_poly.pdbx_seq_one_letter_code
_entity_poly.pdbx_strand_id
1 'polypeptide(L)'
;MLECERQELGLLVFIKLFNYQLKSCKYSKNNLIFLMSAPFYTVKDVPAQDFIRGYAEYLKKNNKIKIPEWASIVKTGLGKEISPIDQDWMYVRAAALARKIYVRGHWGVGNLTHMFGSVNDNGKHESGSGKVIRYLLQQLETIKVLKRDNKSLLKKGSRIVTKEGQQDLNRIATQVALAARK
;
A
#
# COMPACT_ATOMS: atom_id res chain seq x y z
N MET A 1 24.14 -56.09 48.73
CA MET A 1 22.84 -56.51 48.16
C MET A 1 22.34 -55.31 47.38
N LEU A 2 22.70 -55.26 46.09
CA LEU A 2 21.82 -55.58 44.95
C LEU A 2 20.92 -54.36 44.67
N GLU A 3 21.22 -53.61 43.59
CA GLU A 3 20.46 -53.64 42.32
C GLU A 3 19.11 -52.90 42.44
N CYS A 4 18.53 -52.20 41.48
CA CYS A 4 18.81 -51.86 40.10
C CYS A 4 17.54 -51.08 39.66
N GLU A 5 17.68 -50.03 38.85
CA GLU A 5 16.72 -49.55 37.85
C GLU A 5 15.24 -49.21 38.16
N ARG A 6 14.79 -48.13 37.50
CA ARG A 6 13.41 -47.68 37.15
C ARG A 6 12.85 -46.61 38.11
N GLN A 7 12.34 -45.45 37.66
CA GLN A 7 11.97 -45.02 36.32
C GLN A 7 11.76 -43.49 36.31
N GLU A 8 12.62 -42.80 35.56
CA GLU A 8 12.43 -41.44 35.04
C GLU A 8 11.22 -41.38 34.08
N LEU A 9 10.00 -41.29 34.61
CA LEU A 9 8.77 -41.26 33.79
C LEU A 9 7.82 -40.08 34.09
N GLY A 10 8.32 -38.98 34.65
CA GLY A 10 7.51 -37.79 34.96
C GLY A 10 7.51 -36.70 33.87
N LEU A 11 8.64 -36.41 33.24
CA LEU A 11 8.76 -35.26 32.32
C LEU A 11 8.58 -35.59 30.82
N LEU A 12 8.63 -36.87 30.44
CA LEU A 12 8.55 -37.29 29.04
C LEU A 12 7.12 -37.32 28.46
N VAL A 13 6.08 -37.19 29.28
CA VAL A 13 4.68 -37.17 28.79
C VAL A 13 4.26 -35.79 28.31
N PHE A 14 4.73 -34.71 28.95
CA PHE A 14 4.35 -33.35 28.55
C PHE A 14 4.97 -32.92 27.22
N ILE A 15 6.19 -33.37 26.91
CA ILE A 15 6.83 -33.11 25.61
C ILE A 15 6.20 -33.95 24.48
N LYS A 16 5.64 -35.13 24.79
CA LYS A 16 5.01 -35.99 23.79
C LYS A 16 3.64 -35.51 23.31
N LEU A 17 2.91 -34.69 24.07
CA LEU A 17 1.62 -34.13 23.63
C LEU A 17 1.73 -32.82 22.84
N PHE A 18 2.85 -32.11 22.90
CA PHE A 18 3.07 -30.95 22.02
C PHE A 18 3.56 -31.35 20.61
N ASN A 19 3.97 -32.61 20.43
CA ASN A 19 4.59 -33.11 19.19
C ASN A 19 3.67 -33.98 18.31
N TYR A 20 2.35 -33.87 18.45
CA TYR A 20 1.38 -34.70 17.71
C TYR A 20 0.39 -33.90 16.83
N GLN A 21 0.76 -32.72 16.34
CA GLN A 21 0.05 -32.08 15.22
C GLN A 21 0.96 -31.43 14.16
N LEU A 22 2.13 -32.03 13.92
CA LEU A 22 2.99 -31.73 12.76
C LEU A 22 3.22 -32.95 11.86
N LYS A 23 2.20 -33.82 11.70
CA LYS A 23 2.33 -35.08 10.95
C LYS A 23 1.30 -35.27 9.82
N SER A 24 0.97 -34.20 9.10
CA SER A 24 0.25 -34.31 7.83
C SER A 24 0.39 -33.07 6.94
N CYS A 25 1.62 -32.76 6.52
CA CYS A 25 1.85 -32.05 5.25
C CYS A 25 3.12 -32.60 4.61
N LYS A 26 2.94 -33.55 3.70
CA LYS A 26 4.01 -34.05 2.82
C LYS A 26 4.46 -32.88 1.94
N TYR A 27 5.67 -32.35 2.18
CA TYR A 27 6.35 -31.53 1.19
C TYR A 27 7.66 -32.22 0.83
N SER A 28 7.74 -32.60 -0.44
CA SER A 28 8.82 -33.35 -1.06
C SER A 28 10.17 -32.69 -0.79
N LYS A 29 11.12 -33.46 -0.27
CA LYS A 29 12.55 -33.12 -0.27
C LYS A 29 13.06 -33.32 -1.69
N ASN A 30 13.07 -32.27 -2.50
CA ASN A 30 13.88 -32.17 -3.73
C ASN A 30 14.04 -30.68 -4.10
N ASN A 31 14.91 -29.99 -3.37
CA ASN A 31 15.98 -29.13 -3.89
C ASN A 31 16.49 -28.19 -2.80
N LEU A 32 17.69 -28.48 -2.30
CA LEU A 32 18.51 -27.60 -1.49
C LEU A 32 18.99 -26.37 -2.31
N ILE A 33 18.07 -25.49 -2.70
CA ILE A 33 18.39 -24.17 -3.28
C ILE A 33 17.49 -23.06 -2.66
N PHE A 34 16.67 -23.37 -1.66
CA PHE A 34 15.64 -22.46 -1.14
C PHE A 34 16.10 -21.58 0.04
N LEU A 35 17.36 -21.15 0.04
CA LEU A 35 17.80 -19.94 0.78
C LEU A 35 17.76 -18.70 -0.15
N MET A 36 16.81 -18.66 -1.09
CA MET A 36 16.50 -17.43 -1.80
C MET A 36 15.53 -16.63 -0.95
N SER A 37 16.03 -15.55 -0.36
CA SER A 37 15.28 -14.37 0.06
C SER A 37 13.92 -14.29 -0.63
N ALA A 38 12.81 -14.27 0.13
CA ALA A 38 11.49 -14.01 -0.44
C ALA A 38 11.60 -12.80 -1.40
N PRO A 39 11.09 -12.92 -2.65
CA PRO A 39 11.35 -11.89 -3.65
C PRO A 39 10.71 -10.58 -3.19
N PHE A 40 11.55 -9.55 -3.03
CA PHE A 40 11.14 -8.21 -2.62
C PHE A 40 10.97 -7.33 -3.87
N TYR A 41 9.76 -6.82 -4.08
CA TYR A 41 9.47 -5.88 -5.17
C TYR A 41 9.19 -4.49 -4.60
N THR A 42 9.76 -3.49 -5.24
CA THR A 42 9.46 -2.09 -4.96
C THR A 42 8.30 -1.61 -5.84
N VAL A 43 7.70 -0.48 -5.46
CA VAL A 43 6.64 0.17 -6.27
C VAL A 43 7.10 0.53 -7.70
N LYS A 44 8.42 0.66 -7.92
CA LYS A 44 8.97 0.96 -9.25
C LYS A 44 9.00 -0.27 -10.17
N ASP A 45 8.97 -1.47 -9.60
CA ASP A 45 9.10 -2.73 -10.33
C ASP A 45 7.74 -3.27 -10.82
N VAL A 46 6.63 -2.63 -10.40
CA VAL A 46 5.26 -3.04 -10.72
C VAL A 46 4.62 -2.06 -11.70
N PRO A 47 3.85 -2.54 -12.70
CA PRO A 47 3.04 -1.67 -13.55
C PRO A 47 2.13 -0.75 -12.74
N ALA A 48 2.08 0.52 -13.14
CA ALA A 48 1.43 1.56 -12.35
C ALA A 48 -0.06 1.29 -12.10
N GLN A 49 -0.76 0.79 -13.12
CA GLN A 49 -2.20 0.55 -13.08
C GLN A 49 -2.54 -0.57 -12.10
N ASP A 50 -1.82 -1.69 -12.14
CA ASP A 50 -2.07 -2.81 -11.24
C ASP A 50 -1.75 -2.46 -9.79
N PHE A 51 -0.68 -1.69 -9.56
CA PHE A 51 -0.37 -1.18 -8.23
C PHE A 51 -1.50 -0.29 -7.69
N ILE A 52 -2.01 0.64 -8.52
CA ILE A 52 -3.07 1.57 -8.10
C ILE A 52 -4.34 0.79 -7.74
N ARG A 53 -4.72 -0.21 -8.55
CA ARG A 53 -5.87 -1.08 -8.27
C ARG A 53 -5.69 -1.86 -6.97
N GLY A 54 -4.56 -2.55 -6.80
CA GLY A 54 -4.29 -3.34 -5.59
C GLY A 54 -4.22 -2.48 -4.32
N TYR A 55 -3.63 -1.29 -4.40
CA TYR A 55 -3.59 -0.38 -3.26
C TYR A 55 -4.95 0.24 -2.95
N ALA A 56 -5.78 0.52 -3.96
CA ALA A 56 -7.14 0.99 -3.74
C ALA A 56 -7.99 -0.06 -3.00
N GLU A 57 -7.87 -1.34 -3.38
CA GLU A 57 -8.53 -2.44 -2.67
C GLU A 57 -8.06 -2.57 -1.21
N TYR A 58 -6.76 -2.40 -0.95
CA TYR A 58 -6.22 -2.38 0.41
C TYR A 58 -6.81 -1.24 1.25
N LEU A 59 -6.96 -0.05 0.67
CA LEU A 59 -7.53 1.10 1.39
C LEU A 59 -9.01 0.89 1.72
N LYS A 60 -9.77 0.26 0.80
CA LYS A 60 -11.18 -0.11 1.03
C LYS A 60 -11.32 -1.15 2.12
N LYS A 61 -10.58 -2.27 2.03
CA LYS A 61 -10.63 -3.37 3.01
C LYS A 61 -10.38 -2.89 4.44
N ASN A 62 -9.50 -1.91 4.61
CA ASN A 62 -9.16 -1.37 5.91
C ASN A 62 -9.99 -0.15 6.33
N ASN A 63 -10.90 0.35 5.47
CA ASN A 63 -11.70 1.56 5.71
C ASN A 63 -10.89 2.77 6.24
N LYS A 64 -9.64 2.93 5.74
CA LYS A 64 -8.69 3.91 6.28
C LYS A 64 -8.99 5.35 5.87
N ILE A 65 -9.66 5.54 4.74
CA ILE A 65 -10.01 6.85 4.20
C ILE A 65 -11.48 7.10 4.48
N LYS A 66 -11.77 8.22 5.15
CA LYS A 66 -13.13 8.72 5.29
C LYS A 66 -13.57 9.30 3.94
N ILE A 67 -14.75 8.90 3.48
CA ILE A 67 -15.34 9.48 2.27
C ILE A 67 -16.16 10.69 2.72
N PRO A 68 -15.89 11.90 2.19
CA PRO A 68 -16.68 13.07 2.51
C PRO A 68 -17.97 13.07 1.69
N GLU A 69 -19.03 13.67 2.24
CA GLU A 69 -20.35 13.75 1.60
C GLU A 69 -20.31 14.37 0.19
N TRP A 70 -19.49 15.42 0.00
CA TRP A 70 -19.37 16.09 -1.29
C TRP A 70 -18.72 15.24 -2.39
N ALA A 71 -18.15 14.07 -2.08
CA ALA A 71 -17.48 13.23 -3.08
C ALA A 71 -18.42 12.66 -4.15
N SER A 72 -19.73 12.58 -3.87
CA SER A 72 -20.74 12.11 -4.84
C SER A 72 -21.11 13.19 -5.87
N ILE A 73 -20.99 14.47 -5.50
CA ILE A 73 -21.46 15.60 -6.32
C ILE A 73 -20.30 16.19 -7.14
N VAL A 74 -19.08 16.14 -6.62
CA VAL A 74 -17.94 16.89 -7.16
C VAL A 74 -17.28 16.18 -8.35
N LYS A 75 -16.99 16.97 -9.39
CA LYS A 75 -16.13 16.55 -10.50
C LYS A 75 -14.64 16.63 -10.17
N THR A 76 -13.84 15.84 -10.88
CA THR A 76 -12.40 15.68 -10.59
C THR A 76 -11.52 16.88 -10.92
N GLY A 77 -11.96 17.76 -11.81
CA GLY A 77 -11.22 18.92 -12.29
C GLY A 77 -12.10 19.83 -13.13
N LEU A 78 -11.61 21.02 -13.45
CA LEU A 78 -12.35 22.01 -14.24
C LEU A 78 -12.58 21.54 -15.67
N GLY A 79 -11.58 20.94 -16.30
CA GLY A 79 -11.63 20.41 -17.68
C GLY A 79 -12.37 19.09 -17.85
N LYS A 80 -13.26 18.73 -16.92
CA LYS A 80 -14.18 17.60 -17.06
C LYS A 80 -15.61 18.12 -16.99
N GLU A 81 -16.47 17.59 -17.85
CA GLU A 81 -17.89 17.93 -17.85
C GLU A 81 -18.64 17.05 -16.85
N ILE A 82 -18.39 15.74 -16.89
CA ILE A 82 -19.06 14.74 -16.06
C ILE A 82 -18.27 14.37 -14.80
N SER A 83 -19.00 14.01 -13.74
CA SER A 83 -18.44 13.39 -12.54
C SER A 83 -17.93 11.96 -12.83
N PRO A 84 -16.97 11.44 -12.03
CA PRO A 84 -16.49 10.07 -12.19
C PRO A 84 -17.61 9.04 -12.09
N ILE A 85 -17.55 8.03 -12.97
CA ILE A 85 -18.52 6.93 -13.02
C ILE A 85 -18.32 5.96 -11.85
N ASP A 86 -17.06 5.67 -11.51
CA ASP A 86 -16.73 4.73 -10.44
C ASP A 86 -17.01 5.34 -9.06
N GLN A 87 -17.77 4.65 -8.20
CA GLN A 87 -18.01 5.11 -6.81
C GLN A 87 -16.73 5.17 -5.97
N ASP A 88 -15.76 4.31 -6.31
CA ASP A 88 -14.51 4.12 -5.59
C ASP A 88 -13.36 5.03 -6.05
N TRP A 89 -13.67 6.01 -6.89
CA TRP A 89 -12.70 6.88 -7.54
C TRP A 89 -11.78 7.61 -6.55
N MET A 90 -12.26 7.90 -5.33
CA MET A 90 -11.47 8.52 -4.26
C MET A 90 -10.34 7.61 -3.76
N TYR A 91 -10.58 6.31 -3.63
CA TYR A 91 -9.55 5.34 -3.24
C TYR A 91 -8.50 5.17 -4.33
N VAL A 92 -8.94 5.07 -5.58
CA VAL A 92 -8.06 5.00 -6.76
C VAL A 92 -7.20 6.26 -6.84
N ARG A 93 -7.78 7.43 -6.61
CA ARG A 93 -7.05 8.71 -6.62
C ARG A 93 -6.06 8.81 -5.47
N ALA A 94 -6.41 8.34 -4.28
CA ALA A 94 -5.50 8.28 -3.13
C ALA A 94 -4.29 7.36 -3.41
N ALA A 95 -4.54 6.19 -4.01
CA ALA A 95 -3.50 5.26 -4.43
C ALA A 95 -2.55 5.87 -5.47
N ALA A 96 -3.10 6.54 -6.49
CA ALA A 96 -2.32 7.23 -7.50
C ALA A 96 -1.46 8.35 -6.89
N LEU A 97 -2.00 9.13 -5.95
CA LEU A 97 -1.26 10.17 -5.21
C LEU A 97 -0.10 9.58 -4.42
N ALA A 98 -0.34 8.52 -3.64
CA ALA A 98 0.70 7.85 -2.85
C ALA A 98 1.85 7.37 -3.74
N ARG A 99 1.54 6.73 -4.88
CA ARG A 99 2.54 6.30 -5.86
C ARG A 99 3.34 7.47 -6.44
N LYS A 100 2.68 8.56 -6.83
CA LYS A 100 3.37 9.73 -7.43
C LYS A 100 4.37 10.35 -6.44
N ILE A 101 3.97 10.47 -5.17
CA ILE A 101 4.82 11.02 -4.12
C ILE A 101 6.00 10.08 -3.84
N TYR A 102 5.77 8.76 -3.88
CA TYR A 102 6.83 7.76 -3.74
C TYR A 102 7.92 7.89 -4.82
N VAL A 103 7.52 8.05 -6.09
CA VAL A 103 8.48 8.04 -7.21
C VAL A 103 9.34 9.29 -7.28
N ARG A 104 8.74 10.47 -7.13
CA ARG A 104 9.44 11.75 -7.36
C ARG A 104 9.88 12.46 -6.07
N GLY A 105 9.24 12.20 -4.93
CA GLY A 105 9.51 12.90 -3.67
C GLY A 105 9.17 14.40 -3.69
N HIS A 106 8.92 14.99 -2.51
CA HIS A 106 8.68 16.43 -2.31
C HIS A 106 7.65 17.07 -3.25
N TRP A 107 6.37 16.72 -3.10
CA TRP A 107 5.28 17.33 -3.88
C TRP A 107 4.40 18.27 -3.07
N GLY A 108 4.06 19.41 -3.68
CA GLY A 108 3.03 20.34 -3.21
C GLY A 108 1.70 20.14 -3.95
N VAL A 109 0.63 20.76 -3.42
CA VAL A 109 -0.72 20.65 -4.00
C VAL A 109 -0.78 21.20 -5.42
N GLY A 110 -0.12 22.35 -5.70
CA GLY A 110 -0.15 22.99 -7.02
C GLY A 110 0.45 22.13 -8.13
N ASN A 111 1.56 21.45 -7.86
CA ASN A 111 2.15 20.55 -8.84
C ASN A 111 1.23 19.33 -9.07
N LEU A 112 0.63 18.79 -8.01
CA LEU A 112 -0.30 17.66 -8.13
C LEU A 112 -1.55 18.07 -8.92
N THR A 113 -2.11 19.26 -8.68
CA THR A 113 -3.28 19.75 -9.45
C THR A 113 -2.95 19.92 -10.91
N HIS A 114 -1.73 20.37 -11.26
CA HIS A 114 -1.30 20.43 -12.64
C HIS A 114 -1.16 19.03 -13.27
N MET A 115 -0.57 18.08 -12.55
CA MET A 115 -0.38 16.70 -13.06
C MET A 115 -1.69 15.93 -13.24
N PHE A 116 -2.69 16.17 -12.39
CA PHE A 116 -4.03 15.60 -12.50
C PHE A 116 -4.99 16.52 -13.27
N GLY A 117 -4.44 17.51 -14.00
CA GLY A 117 -5.19 18.35 -14.92
C GLY A 117 -5.66 17.59 -16.15
N SER A 118 -6.51 18.25 -16.93
CA SER A 118 -6.95 17.75 -18.22
C SER A 118 -7.11 18.91 -19.20
N VAL A 119 -6.97 18.61 -20.48
CA VAL A 119 -7.30 19.55 -21.55
C VAL A 119 -8.82 19.64 -21.64
N ASN A 120 -9.36 20.85 -21.71
CA ASN A 120 -10.78 21.10 -21.97
C ASN A 120 -11.09 21.03 -23.47
N ASP A 121 -12.37 21.10 -23.86
CA ASP A 121 -12.79 20.98 -25.26
C ASP A 121 -12.25 22.11 -26.15
N ASN A 122 -11.88 23.24 -25.54
CA ASN A 122 -11.22 24.38 -26.21
C ASN A 122 -9.70 24.17 -26.41
N GLY A 123 -9.15 23.01 -26.05
CA GLY A 123 -7.72 22.70 -26.20
C GLY A 123 -6.81 23.32 -25.12
N LYS A 124 -7.36 23.99 -24.11
CA LYS A 124 -6.60 24.60 -23.01
C LYS A 124 -6.42 23.61 -21.86
N HIS A 125 -5.20 23.55 -21.33
CA HIS A 125 -4.89 22.76 -20.13
C HIS A 125 -5.49 23.42 -18.88
N GLU A 126 -6.41 22.72 -18.22
CA GLU A 126 -7.03 23.14 -16.98
C GLU A 126 -6.55 22.28 -15.81
N SER A 127 -6.32 22.93 -14.66
CA SER A 127 -5.85 22.24 -13.45
C SER A 127 -6.94 21.35 -12.83
N GLY A 128 -6.50 20.27 -12.19
CA GLY A 128 -7.35 19.39 -11.40
C GLY A 128 -7.88 20.06 -10.11
N SER A 129 -8.88 19.45 -9.49
CA SER A 129 -9.49 20.00 -8.27
C SER A 129 -8.53 19.98 -7.08
N GLY A 130 -8.18 21.17 -6.58
CA GLY A 130 -7.28 21.35 -5.43
C GLY A 130 -7.87 20.86 -4.10
N LYS A 131 -9.19 20.97 -3.92
CA LYS A 131 -9.87 20.53 -2.69
C LYS A 131 -9.78 19.02 -2.51
N VAL A 132 -10.02 18.26 -3.58
CA VAL A 132 -9.92 16.79 -3.60
C VAL A 132 -8.51 16.33 -3.24
N ILE A 133 -7.50 16.89 -3.92
CA ILE A 133 -6.11 16.50 -3.69
C ILE A 133 -5.68 16.83 -2.26
N ARG A 134 -6.00 18.03 -1.76
CA ARG A 134 -5.66 18.44 -0.39
C ARG A 134 -6.30 17.53 0.65
N TYR A 135 -7.57 17.18 0.47
CA TYR A 135 -8.28 16.28 1.36
C TYR A 135 -7.60 14.90 1.41
N LEU A 136 -7.30 14.30 0.25
CA LEU A 136 -6.63 13.00 0.19
C LEU A 136 -5.24 13.01 0.82
N LEU A 137 -4.47 14.08 0.64
CA LEU A 137 -3.16 14.22 1.31
C LEU A 137 -3.31 14.28 2.84
N GLN A 138 -4.30 15.03 3.34
CA GLN A 138 -4.59 15.09 4.77
C GLN A 138 -5.00 13.71 5.31
N GLN A 139 -5.83 12.95 4.59
CA GLN A 139 -6.19 11.59 5.00
C GLN A 139 -4.97 10.65 5.01
N LEU A 140 -4.09 10.75 4.01
CA LEU A 140 -2.85 9.95 3.95
C LEU A 140 -1.83 10.34 5.04
N GLU A 141 -1.86 11.60 5.52
CA GLU A 141 -1.13 12.03 6.72
C GLU A 141 -1.71 11.40 7.99
N THR A 142 -3.05 11.34 8.11
CA THR A 142 -3.72 10.67 9.24
C THR A 142 -3.34 9.19 9.34
N ILE A 143 -3.19 8.51 8.19
CA ILE A 143 -2.77 7.10 8.10
C ILE A 143 -1.24 6.96 8.31
N LYS A 144 -0.50 8.06 8.47
CA LYS A 144 0.97 8.12 8.61
C LYS A 144 1.76 7.57 7.42
N VAL A 145 1.14 7.39 6.26
CA VAL A 145 1.85 7.01 5.01
C VAL A 145 2.67 8.19 4.49
N LEU A 146 2.13 9.39 4.63
CA LEU A 146 2.76 10.64 4.22
C LEU A 146 3.10 11.51 5.42
N LYS A 147 4.15 12.31 5.26
CA LYS A 147 4.58 13.32 6.22
C LYS A 147 4.79 14.66 5.50
N ARG A 148 4.51 15.75 6.22
CA ARG A 148 4.90 17.09 5.80
C ARG A 148 6.38 17.29 6.04
N ASP A 149 7.08 17.74 5.02
CA ASP A 149 8.47 18.15 5.18
C ASP A 149 8.54 19.57 5.70
N ASN A 150 9.10 19.70 6.90
CA ASN A 150 9.37 21.00 7.53
C ASN A 150 10.86 21.35 7.46
N LYS A 151 11.72 20.42 7.00
CA LYS A 151 13.17 20.56 7.03
C LYS A 151 13.73 21.19 5.76
N SER A 152 13.14 20.90 4.60
CA SER A 152 13.60 21.50 3.34
C SER A 152 13.34 23.00 3.30
N LEU A 153 14.40 23.78 3.01
CA LEU A 153 14.36 25.23 2.87
C LEU A 153 13.58 25.68 1.62
N LEU A 154 13.73 24.95 0.50
CA LEU A 154 13.14 25.31 -0.80
C LEU A 154 11.70 24.78 -0.98
N LYS A 155 11.37 23.64 -0.35
CA LYS A 155 10.08 22.95 -0.54
C LYS A 155 9.36 22.75 0.79
N LYS A 156 9.34 23.80 1.61
CA LYS A 156 8.69 23.81 2.93
C LYS A 156 7.20 23.45 2.78
N GLY A 157 6.74 22.47 3.56
CA GLY A 157 5.37 21.99 3.53
C GLY A 157 5.06 21.00 2.39
N SER A 158 6.05 20.60 1.58
CA SER A 158 5.87 19.51 0.61
C SER A 158 5.61 18.17 1.31
N ARG A 159 5.10 17.19 0.57
CA ARG A 159 4.82 15.85 1.09
C ARG A 159 5.91 14.86 0.71
N ILE A 160 6.31 14.06 1.69
CA ILE A 160 7.29 12.98 1.58
C ILE A 160 6.67 11.71 2.17
N VAL A 161 7.05 10.55 1.64
CA VAL A 161 6.65 9.24 2.18
C VAL A 161 7.41 8.95 3.48
N THR A 162 6.73 8.41 4.48
CA THR A 162 7.38 7.95 5.73
C THR A 162 8.04 6.60 5.56
N LYS A 163 8.90 6.19 6.52
CA LYS A 163 9.48 4.84 6.52
C LYS A 163 8.39 3.75 6.60
N GLU A 164 7.38 3.97 7.44
CA GLU A 164 6.21 3.09 7.58
C GLU A 164 5.40 3.01 6.27
N GLY A 165 5.11 4.18 5.66
CA GLY A 165 4.42 4.24 4.37
C GLY A 165 5.18 3.54 3.25
N GLN A 166 6.50 3.67 3.21
CA GLN A 166 7.34 2.98 2.24
C GLN A 166 7.29 1.46 2.41
N GLN A 167 7.32 0.95 3.65
CA GLN A 167 7.19 -0.48 3.93
C GLN A 167 5.81 -1.01 3.50
N ASP A 168 4.74 -0.29 3.82
CA ASP A 168 3.38 -0.66 3.43
C ASP A 168 3.20 -0.72 1.90
N LEU A 169 3.70 0.31 1.20
CA LEU A 169 3.63 0.37 -0.26
C LEU A 169 4.42 -0.77 -0.93
N ASN A 170 5.63 -1.07 -0.44
CA ASN A 170 6.44 -2.15 -0.99
C ASN A 170 5.87 -3.55 -0.69
N ARG A 171 5.25 -3.74 0.48
CA ARG A 171 4.53 -4.99 0.80
C ARG A 171 3.40 -5.26 -0.20
N ILE A 172 2.62 -4.24 -0.51
CA ILE A 172 1.51 -4.35 -1.47
C ILE A 172 2.03 -4.52 -2.90
N ALA A 173 3.11 -3.83 -3.28
CA ALA A 173 3.77 -4.04 -4.55
C ALA A 173 4.22 -5.50 -4.73
N THR A 174 4.79 -6.10 -3.69
CA THR A 174 5.19 -7.51 -3.69
C THR A 174 3.98 -8.44 -3.87
N GLN A 175 2.86 -8.17 -3.18
CA GLN A 175 1.63 -8.95 -3.35
C GLN A 175 1.08 -8.87 -4.78
N VAL A 176 1.07 -7.68 -5.38
CA VAL A 176 0.60 -7.48 -6.76
C VAL A 176 1.52 -8.17 -7.76
N ALA A 177 2.84 -8.07 -7.59
CA ALA A 177 3.82 -8.73 -8.44
C ALA A 177 3.70 -10.27 -8.39
N LEU A 178 3.43 -10.84 -7.22
CA LEU A 178 3.19 -12.27 -7.06
C LEU A 178 1.85 -12.69 -7.66
N ALA A 179 0.82 -11.86 -7.59
CA ALA A 179 -0.47 -12.12 -8.20
C ALA A 179 -0.39 -12.12 -9.73
N ALA A 180 0.41 -11.22 -10.32
CA ALA A 180 0.60 -11.12 -11.77
C ALA A 180 1.38 -12.29 -12.40
N ARG A 181 2.05 -13.12 -11.59
CA ARG A 181 2.78 -14.32 -12.05
C ARG A 181 1.92 -15.56 -12.18
N LYS A 182 0.72 -15.54 -11.60
CA LYS A 182 -0.24 -16.64 -11.67
C LYS A 182 -1.05 -16.52 -12.95
#